data_AF-A0A661Q5N5-F1
#
_entry.id   AF-A0A661Q5N5-F1
#
_cell.length_a   1.000
_cell.length_b   1.000
_cell.length_c   1.000
_cell.angle_alpha   90.00
_cell.angle_beta   90.00
_cell.angle_gamma   90.00
#
_symmetry.space_group_name_H-M   'P 1'
#
loop_
_entity.id
_entity.type
_entity.pdbx_description
1 polymer ?
#
loop_
_entity_poly.entity_id
_entity_poly.type
_entity_poly.pdbx_seq_one_letter_code
_entity_poly.pdbx_strand_id
1 'polypeptide(L)'
;MTEKIITESFLRKSFLQEIPEKFYLQESQILTPAAAQFLSERRVQLLRVGADVGASVAGTKVKYVAAEGGATYTVKPEHLTQLTGNQLVSKDHPRIIFRGLLDQFQAEVFLLQQQLEGAGDFALSQNLGELLERARAILRAEVIGEALEPCDLLGFSAAEIRDRSHQTQKYFGLEHLEISAEMDPTLLALNRLRTLVRQVELAAVTAFTLDGHVERNDIIQALNRLSSVLYVMMLTVAQKSAPAGETVDNRTVDEIVARVMAKFSAADKTIPVELSAHHVHLSAEDVERLFGQELTPLRELSQPGQFLCQERVQLIGPAGTLDNIAVLGPARGKTQVEISMTDARVLGVNPPIRQSGDTAGSATLQIATARDTLTLEEGLIVAARHLHAHPDDAERLGFKDKDLVSVRVGDLRSIVFESVLVRVNKDYRLAMHIDFDEGNACGWIPEMTGILV
;
A
#
# COMPACT_ATOMS: atom_id res chain seq x y z
N MET A 1 -78.98 9.74 0.98
CA MET A 1 -79.54 9.30 2.27
C MET A 1 -78.53 9.71 3.34
N THR A 2 -78.94 10.70 4.14
CA THR A 2 -78.28 11.34 5.30
C THR A 2 -76.88 10.86 5.71
N GLU A 3 -75.87 11.67 5.37
CA GLU A 3 -74.55 11.66 6.02
C GLU A 3 -74.74 11.99 7.51
N LYS A 4 -74.42 11.03 8.39
CA LYS A 4 -74.62 11.17 9.83
C LYS A 4 -73.34 11.70 10.45
N ILE A 5 -73.30 13.02 10.69
CA ILE A 5 -72.19 13.68 11.38
C ILE A 5 -72.18 13.25 12.86
N ILE A 6 -71.07 12.71 13.33
CA ILE A 6 -70.87 12.28 14.72
C ILE A 6 -70.27 13.43 15.52
N THR A 7 -71.07 13.95 16.46
CA THR A 7 -70.70 15.08 17.33
C THR A 7 -70.36 14.61 18.74
N GLU A 8 -69.62 15.42 19.49
CA GLU A 8 -69.26 15.13 20.88
C GLU A 8 -70.53 14.91 21.74
N SER A 9 -71.55 15.73 21.54
CA SER A 9 -72.84 15.61 22.24
C SER A 9 -73.52 14.25 21.98
N PHE A 10 -73.36 13.70 20.78
CA PHE A 10 -73.85 12.37 20.44
C PHE A 10 -73.08 11.26 21.17
N LEU A 11 -71.74 11.38 21.26
CA LEU A 11 -70.90 10.42 22.00
C LEU A 11 -71.17 10.47 23.50
N ARG A 12 -71.32 11.66 24.08
CA ARG A 12 -71.66 11.82 25.50
C ARG A 12 -72.98 11.19 25.87
N LYS A 13 -74.00 11.27 25.01
CA LYS A 13 -75.27 10.55 25.21
C LYS A 13 -75.11 9.03 25.03
N SER A 14 -74.33 8.61 24.04
CA SER A 14 -74.14 7.18 23.74
C SER A 14 -73.35 6.44 24.81
N PHE A 15 -72.43 7.13 25.51
CA PHE A 15 -71.58 6.54 26.56
C PHE A 15 -72.08 6.84 27.98
N LEU A 16 -73.37 7.15 28.14
CA LEU A 16 -73.96 7.48 29.46
C LEU A 16 -73.87 6.33 30.46
N GLN A 17 -73.90 5.08 30.00
CA GLN A 17 -73.88 3.89 30.86
C GLN A 17 -72.50 3.24 30.94
N GLU A 18 -71.78 3.18 29.82
CA GLU A 18 -70.46 2.55 29.75
C GLU A 18 -69.65 3.19 28.63
N ILE A 19 -68.35 3.39 28.87
CA ILE A 19 -67.41 3.94 27.88
C ILE A 19 -66.68 2.77 27.21
N PRO A 20 -66.91 2.50 25.93
CA PRO A 20 -66.29 1.38 25.24
C PRO A 20 -64.81 1.65 24.97
N GLU A 21 -63.98 0.60 24.92
CA GLU A 21 -62.56 0.74 24.58
C GLU A 21 -62.31 1.11 23.11
N LYS A 22 -63.27 0.79 22.22
CA LYS A 22 -63.16 0.99 20.77
C LYS A 22 -64.43 1.64 20.23
N PHE A 23 -64.28 2.62 19.35
CA PHE A 23 -65.38 3.25 18.63
C PHE A 23 -65.16 3.10 17.13
N TYR A 24 -66.11 2.46 16.46
CA TYR A 24 -66.01 2.14 15.04
C TYR A 24 -66.68 3.22 14.19
N LEU A 25 -65.91 3.89 13.33
CA LEU A 25 -66.40 4.91 12.41
C LEU A 25 -66.56 4.31 11.01
N GLN A 26 -67.77 4.33 10.49
CA GLN A 26 -68.05 3.89 9.12
C GLN A 26 -67.56 4.93 8.10
N GLU A 27 -67.23 4.49 6.89
CA GLU A 27 -66.61 5.33 5.86
C GLU A 27 -67.50 6.52 5.41
N SER A 28 -68.82 6.39 5.52
CA SER A 28 -69.81 7.44 5.23
C SER A 28 -70.12 8.39 6.41
N GLN A 29 -69.44 8.21 7.55
CA GLN A 29 -69.66 9.01 8.77
C GLN A 29 -68.50 9.98 9.01
N ILE A 30 -68.84 11.25 9.19
CA ILE A 30 -67.86 12.30 9.46
C ILE A 30 -67.84 12.58 10.95
N LEU A 31 -66.66 12.42 11.57
CA LEU A 31 -66.43 12.71 12.98
C LEU A 31 -65.99 14.17 13.14
N THR A 32 -66.72 14.93 13.95
CA THR A 32 -66.34 16.33 14.23
C THR A 32 -65.05 16.39 15.07
N PRO A 33 -64.23 17.46 14.95
CA PRO A 33 -62.98 17.58 15.72
C PRO A 33 -63.17 17.45 17.24
N ALA A 34 -64.24 18.06 17.78
CA ALA A 34 -64.59 17.96 19.20
C ALA A 34 -64.94 16.51 19.62
N ALA A 35 -65.59 15.74 18.74
CA ALA A 35 -65.88 14.33 18.99
C ALA A 35 -64.62 13.45 18.96
N ALA A 36 -63.67 13.74 18.05
CA ALA A 36 -62.39 13.05 18.00
C ALA A 36 -61.54 13.31 19.24
N GLN A 37 -61.52 14.56 19.72
CA GLN A 37 -60.83 14.94 20.95
C GLN A 37 -61.46 14.24 22.17
N PHE A 38 -62.79 14.21 22.27
CA PHE A 38 -63.49 13.52 23.36
C PHE A 38 -63.19 12.01 23.42
N LEU A 39 -63.10 11.32 22.27
CA LEU A 39 -62.70 9.90 22.22
C LEU A 39 -61.26 9.70 22.70
N SER A 40 -60.35 10.58 22.28
CA SER A 40 -58.95 10.53 22.70
C SER A 40 -58.79 10.74 24.21
N GLU A 41 -59.46 11.74 24.78
CA GLU A 41 -59.43 12.03 26.23
C GLU A 41 -59.97 10.87 27.06
N ARG A 42 -60.97 10.15 26.55
CA ARG A 42 -61.55 8.96 27.20
C ARG A 42 -60.82 7.66 26.86
N ARG A 43 -59.69 7.74 26.13
CA ARG A 43 -58.86 6.61 25.67
C ARG A 43 -59.63 5.56 24.85
N VAL A 44 -60.63 6.02 24.10
CA VAL A 44 -61.42 5.18 23.20
C VAL A 44 -60.74 5.14 21.84
N GLN A 45 -60.36 3.96 21.38
CA GLN A 45 -59.64 3.77 20.12
C GLN A 45 -60.60 3.88 18.93
N LEU A 46 -60.40 4.88 18.08
CA LEU A 46 -61.17 5.08 16.86
C LEU A 46 -60.67 4.11 15.76
N LEU A 47 -61.54 3.22 15.30
CA LEU A 47 -61.22 2.25 14.23
C LEU A 47 -62.13 2.51 13.03
N ARG A 48 -61.55 2.67 11.83
CA ARG A 48 -62.33 2.82 10.58
C ARG A 48 -62.55 1.44 9.98
N VAL A 49 -63.81 1.10 9.72
CA VAL A 49 -64.20 -0.22 9.24
C VAL A 49 -64.30 -0.21 7.71
N GLY A 50 -63.33 -0.85 7.06
CA GLY A 50 -63.28 -1.19 5.63
C GLY A 50 -62.33 -2.38 5.47
N ALA A 51 -62.88 -3.49 4.96
CA ALA A 51 -62.40 -4.90 4.89
C ALA A 51 -60.87 -5.14 4.92
N ASP A 52 -60.27 -5.86 5.91
CA ASP A 52 -60.28 -7.31 6.24
C ASP A 52 -59.37 -8.18 5.31
N VAL A 53 -58.42 -9.04 5.73
CA VAL A 53 -57.82 -9.41 7.05
C VAL A 53 -56.42 -10.00 6.82
N GLY A 54 -55.46 -9.63 7.68
CA GLY A 54 -54.16 -10.31 7.82
C GLY A 54 -53.32 -9.80 9.00
N ALA A 55 -53.90 -9.81 10.21
CA ALA A 55 -53.29 -9.67 11.55
C ALA A 55 -52.06 -8.72 11.73
N SER A 56 -52.30 -7.49 12.18
CA SER A 56 -51.24 -6.60 12.71
C SER A 56 -51.28 -6.53 14.25
N VAL A 57 -50.26 -7.09 14.90
CA VAL A 57 -49.89 -6.77 16.28
C VAL A 57 -48.96 -5.56 16.27
N ALA A 58 -49.15 -4.70 17.27
CA ALA A 58 -48.42 -3.49 17.58
C ALA A 58 -46.92 -3.44 17.18
N GLY A 59 -46.57 -2.42 16.39
CA GLY A 59 -45.52 -1.48 16.76
C GLY A 59 -44.06 -1.97 16.81
N THR A 60 -43.58 -2.68 15.79
CA THR A 60 -42.13 -2.85 15.59
C THR A 60 -41.66 -1.89 14.50
N LYS A 61 -40.74 -0.96 14.83
CA LYS A 61 -40.12 -0.03 13.87
C LYS A 61 -39.50 -0.82 12.71
N VAL A 62 -40.12 -0.76 11.53
CA VAL A 62 -39.58 -1.38 10.30
C VAL A 62 -38.27 -0.69 9.96
N LYS A 63 -37.18 -1.47 9.86
CA LYS A 63 -35.83 -0.97 9.56
C LYS A 63 -35.40 -1.26 8.12
N TYR A 64 -35.92 -2.33 7.52
CA TYR A 64 -35.58 -2.79 6.17
C TYR A 64 -36.80 -3.33 5.42
N VAL A 65 -36.76 -3.27 4.09
CA VAL A 65 -37.82 -3.75 3.17
C VAL A 65 -37.18 -4.58 2.06
N ALA A 66 -37.67 -5.79 1.80
CA ALA A 66 -37.23 -6.59 0.65
C ALA A 66 -37.73 -5.97 -0.66
N ALA A 67 -36.83 -5.90 -1.66
CA ALA A 67 -37.17 -5.42 -3.00
C ALA A 67 -38.20 -6.32 -3.70
N GLU A 68 -38.13 -7.63 -3.45
CA GLU A 68 -39.06 -8.62 -3.98
C GLU A 68 -40.06 -9.04 -2.90
N GLY A 69 -41.36 -9.06 -3.23
CA GLY A 69 -42.42 -9.53 -2.34
C GLY A 69 -42.80 -8.62 -1.17
N GLY A 70 -42.10 -7.50 -0.96
CA GLY A 70 -42.49 -6.44 0.00
C GLY A 70 -42.36 -6.80 1.48
N ALA A 71 -41.65 -7.88 1.81
CA ALA A 71 -41.42 -8.29 3.20
C ALA A 71 -40.66 -7.23 3.99
N THR A 72 -41.04 -6.99 5.25
CA THR A 72 -40.39 -5.99 6.12
C THR A 72 -39.61 -6.67 7.23
N TYR A 73 -38.44 -6.11 7.57
CA TYR A 73 -37.54 -6.67 8.57
C TYR A 73 -37.09 -5.60 9.56
N THR A 74 -36.94 -6.02 10.82
CA THR A 74 -36.38 -5.21 11.91
C THR A 74 -34.88 -5.48 12.07
N VAL A 75 -34.44 -6.70 11.76
CA VAL A 75 -33.04 -7.16 11.71
C VAL A 75 -32.77 -7.75 10.33
N LYS A 76 -31.63 -7.41 9.71
CA LYS A 76 -31.25 -7.88 8.38
C LYS A 76 -31.01 -9.42 8.40
N PRO A 77 -31.75 -10.22 7.61
CA PRO A 77 -31.49 -11.65 7.48
C PRO A 77 -30.12 -11.92 6.84
N GLU A 78 -29.44 -13.00 7.23
CA GLU A 78 -28.07 -13.30 6.80
C GLU A 78 -27.93 -13.53 5.28
N HIS A 79 -28.95 -14.08 4.64
CA HIS A 79 -28.98 -14.36 3.20
C HIS A 79 -29.30 -13.12 2.34
N LEU A 80 -29.66 -11.99 2.96
CA LEU A 80 -29.97 -10.74 2.29
C LEU A 80 -28.87 -9.70 2.52
N THR A 81 -28.71 -8.82 1.54
CA THR A 81 -27.80 -7.68 1.59
C THR A 81 -28.53 -6.40 1.20
N GLN A 82 -27.95 -5.26 1.56
CA GLN A 82 -28.54 -3.96 1.33
C GLN A 82 -28.21 -3.48 -0.09
N LEU A 83 -29.24 -3.18 -0.88
CA LEU A 83 -29.06 -2.63 -2.22
C LEU A 83 -28.84 -1.12 -2.14
N THR A 84 -29.83 -0.38 -1.62
CA THR A 84 -29.79 1.06 -1.40
C THR A 84 -30.71 1.42 -0.21
N GLY A 85 -30.36 2.44 0.58
CA GLY A 85 -31.23 2.90 1.67
C GLY A 85 -31.66 1.78 2.63
N ASN A 86 -32.95 1.53 2.78
CA ASN A 86 -33.50 0.43 3.59
C ASN A 86 -33.87 -0.82 2.77
N GLN A 87 -33.56 -0.86 1.47
CA GLN A 87 -33.93 -1.93 0.56
C GLN A 87 -32.96 -3.12 0.65
N LEU A 88 -33.50 -4.33 0.77
CA LEU A 88 -32.76 -5.58 0.81
C LEU A 88 -32.99 -6.42 -0.45
N VAL A 89 -31.94 -7.07 -0.92
CA VAL A 89 -31.92 -8.03 -2.03
C VAL A 89 -31.15 -9.28 -1.63
N SER A 90 -31.32 -10.35 -2.40
CA SER A 90 -30.48 -11.54 -2.26
C SER A 90 -29.02 -11.25 -2.61
N LYS A 91 -28.10 -12.06 -2.09
CA LYS A 91 -26.65 -11.88 -2.35
C LYS A 91 -26.22 -12.18 -3.79
N ASP A 92 -27.01 -12.94 -4.54
CA ASP A 92 -26.81 -13.26 -5.95
C ASP A 92 -27.44 -12.23 -6.90
N HIS A 93 -28.03 -11.15 -6.36
CA HIS A 93 -28.60 -10.08 -7.16
C HIS A 93 -27.54 -9.47 -8.11
N PRO A 94 -27.84 -9.25 -9.41
CA PRO A 94 -26.86 -8.82 -10.41
C PRO A 94 -26.06 -7.56 -10.04
N ARG A 95 -26.72 -6.55 -9.43
CA ARG A 95 -26.04 -5.34 -8.94
C ARG A 95 -25.05 -5.62 -7.80
N ILE A 96 -25.31 -6.61 -6.96
CA ILE A 96 -24.39 -6.99 -5.87
C ILE A 96 -23.16 -7.70 -6.44
N ILE A 97 -23.35 -8.59 -7.41
CA ILE A 97 -22.25 -9.24 -8.14
C ILE A 97 -21.39 -8.19 -8.84
N PHE A 98 -22.01 -7.24 -9.54
CA PHE A 98 -21.31 -6.11 -10.16
C PHE A 98 -20.45 -5.33 -9.16
N ARG A 99 -21.01 -4.96 -7.99
CA ARG A 99 -20.26 -4.26 -6.94
C ARG A 99 -19.08 -5.07 -6.43
N GLY A 100 -19.26 -6.37 -6.22
CA GLY A 100 -18.19 -7.26 -5.77
C GLY A 100 -17.04 -7.36 -6.78
N LEU A 101 -17.34 -7.46 -8.07
CA LEU A 101 -16.31 -7.47 -9.11
C LEU A 101 -15.61 -6.12 -9.25
N LEU A 102 -16.33 -5.01 -9.10
CA LEU A 102 -15.75 -3.67 -9.12
C LEU A 102 -14.84 -3.44 -7.90
N ASP A 103 -15.18 -4.01 -6.74
CA ASP A 103 -14.33 -4.02 -5.54
C ASP A 103 -13.08 -4.87 -5.76
N GLN A 104 -13.22 -6.06 -6.36
CA GLN A 104 -12.08 -6.90 -6.76
C GLN A 104 -11.14 -6.15 -7.72
N PHE A 105 -11.69 -5.40 -8.68
CA PHE A 105 -10.88 -4.57 -9.57
C PHE A 105 -10.06 -3.53 -8.79
N GLN A 106 -10.67 -2.83 -7.83
CA GLN A 106 -9.95 -1.87 -6.98
C GLN A 106 -8.84 -2.55 -6.17
N ALA A 107 -9.10 -3.74 -5.60
CA ALA A 107 -8.10 -4.51 -4.86
C ALA A 107 -6.88 -4.88 -5.73
N GLU A 108 -7.11 -5.34 -6.96
CA GLU A 108 -6.05 -5.66 -7.90
C GLU A 108 -5.27 -4.42 -8.37
N VAL A 109 -5.94 -3.27 -8.48
CA VAL A 109 -5.26 -2.00 -8.76
C VAL A 109 -4.28 -1.66 -7.63
N PHE A 110 -4.67 -1.81 -6.35
CA PHE A 110 -3.75 -1.56 -5.23
C PHE A 110 -2.53 -2.49 -5.22
N LEU A 111 -2.73 -3.78 -5.51
CA LEU A 111 -1.62 -4.73 -5.59
C LEU A 111 -0.61 -4.32 -6.67
N LEU A 112 -1.10 -3.90 -7.85
CA LEU A 112 -0.22 -3.42 -8.90
C LEU A 112 0.42 -2.08 -8.55
N GLN A 113 -0.31 -1.14 -7.92
CA GLN A 113 0.28 0.12 -7.45
C GLN A 113 1.42 -0.13 -6.45
N GLN A 114 1.23 -1.01 -5.48
CA GLN A 114 2.27 -1.38 -4.53
C GLN A 114 3.49 -2.00 -5.24
N GLN A 115 3.26 -2.90 -6.21
CA GLN A 115 4.33 -3.48 -7.01
C GLN A 115 5.09 -2.41 -7.82
N LEU A 116 4.38 -1.49 -8.45
CA LEU A 116 4.97 -0.42 -9.26
C LEU A 116 5.73 0.59 -8.42
N GLU A 117 5.20 0.98 -7.27
CA GLU A 117 5.88 1.87 -6.32
C GLU A 117 7.12 1.20 -5.74
N GLY A 118 7.04 -0.09 -5.41
CA GLY A 118 8.21 -0.88 -5.01
C GLY A 118 9.27 -1.02 -6.13
N ALA A 119 8.86 -0.92 -7.39
CA ALA A 119 9.74 -0.90 -8.55
C ALA A 119 10.14 0.52 -9.03
N GLY A 120 9.68 1.58 -8.35
CA GLY A 120 9.97 2.97 -8.68
C GLY A 120 9.19 3.58 -9.85
N ASP A 121 8.18 2.88 -10.43
CA ASP A 121 7.33 3.41 -11.50
C ASP A 121 6.11 4.18 -10.94
N PHE A 122 6.40 5.28 -10.24
CA PHE A 122 5.38 6.13 -9.62
C PHE A 122 4.45 6.77 -10.64
N ALA A 123 4.92 7.02 -11.87
CA ALA A 123 4.09 7.59 -12.92
C ALA A 123 2.98 6.62 -13.34
N LEU A 124 3.33 5.34 -13.54
CA LEU A 124 2.33 4.32 -13.85
C LEU A 124 1.43 4.02 -12.64
N SER A 125 1.95 4.09 -11.40
CA SER A 125 1.12 3.99 -10.19
C SER A 125 0.10 5.14 -10.08
N GLN A 126 0.50 6.39 -10.38
CA GLN A 126 -0.41 7.53 -10.39
C GLN A 126 -1.49 7.38 -11.47
N ASN A 127 -1.12 6.92 -12.67
CA ASN A 127 -2.07 6.62 -13.73
C ASN A 127 -3.11 5.58 -13.26
N LEU A 128 -2.69 4.52 -12.55
CA LEU A 128 -3.62 3.56 -11.93
C LEU A 128 -4.51 4.21 -10.86
N GLY A 129 -4.02 5.22 -10.15
CA GLY A 129 -4.80 6.01 -9.20
C GLY A 129 -5.99 6.72 -9.86
N GLU A 130 -5.82 7.26 -11.07
CA GLU A 130 -6.94 7.85 -11.83
C GLU A 130 -8.02 6.80 -12.17
N LEU A 131 -7.60 5.58 -12.52
CA LEU A 131 -8.52 4.47 -12.80
C LEU A 131 -9.26 4.03 -11.53
N LEU A 132 -8.57 4.04 -10.38
CA LEU A 132 -9.16 3.75 -9.08
C LEU A 132 -10.24 4.78 -8.70
N GLU A 133 -9.94 6.07 -8.85
CA GLU A 133 -10.91 7.14 -8.61
C GLU A 133 -12.11 7.03 -9.53
N ARG A 134 -11.88 6.66 -10.80
CA ARG A 134 -12.98 6.41 -11.74
C ARG A 134 -13.84 5.21 -11.32
N ALA A 135 -13.25 4.12 -10.85
CA ALA A 135 -13.97 2.96 -10.33
C ALA A 135 -14.83 3.32 -9.10
N ARG A 136 -14.29 4.13 -8.19
CA ARG A 136 -15.03 4.67 -7.03
C ARG A 136 -16.19 5.56 -7.45
N ALA A 137 -15.99 6.42 -8.45
CA ALA A 137 -17.04 7.26 -9.00
C ALA A 137 -18.18 6.44 -9.62
N ILE A 138 -17.85 5.37 -10.35
CA ILE A 138 -18.82 4.42 -10.90
C ILE A 138 -19.65 3.78 -9.76
N LEU A 139 -18.99 3.27 -8.72
CA LEU A 139 -19.68 2.66 -7.58
C LEU A 139 -20.60 3.66 -6.87
N ARG A 140 -20.12 4.88 -6.62
CA ARG A 140 -20.91 5.95 -6.00
C ARG A 140 -22.14 6.29 -6.84
N ALA A 141 -21.97 6.48 -8.15
CA ALA A 141 -23.06 6.81 -9.07
C ALA A 141 -24.11 5.70 -9.13
N GLU A 142 -23.69 4.43 -9.06
CA GLU A 142 -24.61 3.29 -8.97
C GLU A 142 -25.40 3.28 -7.67
N VAL A 143 -24.72 3.42 -6.52
CA VAL A 143 -25.34 3.32 -5.19
C VAL A 143 -26.31 4.49 -4.92
N ILE A 144 -25.96 5.70 -5.37
CA ILE A 144 -26.79 6.90 -5.17
C ILE A 144 -27.88 7.01 -6.25
N GLY A 145 -27.67 6.41 -7.42
CA GLY A 145 -28.59 6.52 -8.57
C GLY A 145 -28.41 7.80 -9.37
N GLU A 146 -27.27 8.49 -9.23
CA GLU A 146 -26.90 9.68 -10.01
C GLU A 146 -26.26 9.27 -11.34
N ALA A 147 -26.41 10.14 -12.36
CA ALA A 147 -25.70 9.98 -13.62
C ALA A 147 -24.19 10.12 -13.41
N LEU A 148 -23.41 9.28 -14.10
CA LEU A 148 -21.96 9.35 -14.06
C LEU A 148 -21.47 10.37 -15.09
N GLU A 149 -20.87 11.45 -14.61
CA GLU A 149 -20.33 12.50 -15.47
C GLU A 149 -19.16 12.00 -16.34
N PRO A 150 -19.04 12.49 -17.59
CA PRO A 150 -17.83 12.29 -18.38
C PRO A 150 -16.61 12.90 -17.68
N CYS A 151 -15.45 12.25 -17.82
CA CYS A 151 -14.18 12.80 -17.37
C CYS A 151 -13.07 12.33 -18.31
N ASP A 152 -11.99 13.11 -18.33
CA ASP A 152 -10.75 12.72 -18.98
C ASP A 152 -10.00 11.74 -18.09
N LEU A 153 -9.23 10.84 -18.71
CA LEU A 153 -8.36 9.89 -18.03
C LEU A 153 -6.99 9.93 -18.67
N LEU A 154 -5.95 10.04 -17.85
CA LEU A 154 -4.56 10.21 -18.28
C LEU A 154 -4.36 11.44 -19.17
N GLY A 155 -5.16 12.49 -18.94
CA GLY A 155 -5.18 13.72 -19.74
C GLY A 155 -5.79 13.56 -21.14
N PHE A 156 -6.49 12.45 -21.42
CA PHE A 156 -7.15 12.21 -22.70
C PHE A 156 -8.66 12.11 -22.53
N SER A 157 -9.37 12.68 -23.49
CA SER A 157 -10.81 12.51 -23.64
C SER A 157 -11.17 11.07 -24.04
N ALA A 158 -12.42 10.68 -23.81
CA ALA A 158 -12.93 9.37 -24.21
C ALA A 158 -12.76 9.08 -25.71
N ALA A 159 -12.84 10.11 -26.56
CA ALA A 159 -12.64 9.99 -28.00
C ALA A 159 -11.17 9.73 -28.36
N GLU A 160 -10.24 10.43 -27.70
CA GLU A 160 -8.80 10.25 -27.90
C GLU A 160 -8.31 8.89 -27.40
N ILE A 161 -8.80 8.44 -26.24
CA ILE A 161 -8.51 7.10 -25.71
C ILE A 161 -8.95 6.03 -26.72
N ARG A 162 -10.16 6.18 -27.26
CA ARG A 162 -10.68 5.26 -28.28
C ARG A 162 -9.79 5.27 -29.51
N ASP A 163 -9.46 6.44 -30.06
CA ASP A 163 -8.62 6.56 -31.24
C ASP A 163 -7.23 5.92 -31.04
N ARG A 164 -6.59 6.19 -29.90
CA ARG A 164 -5.28 5.60 -29.53
C ARG A 164 -5.34 4.08 -29.39
N SER A 165 -6.41 3.55 -28.80
CA SER A 165 -6.58 2.10 -28.62
C SER A 165 -6.82 1.34 -29.94
N HIS A 166 -7.33 2.00 -30.97
CA HIS A 166 -7.58 1.41 -32.29
C HIS A 166 -6.43 1.65 -33.28
N GLN A 167 -5.81 2.83 -33.26
CA GLN A 167 -4.73 3.20 -34.18
C GLN A 167 -3.35 2.96 -33.54
N THR A 168 -3.10 1.74 -33.07
CA THR A 168 -1.90 1.42 -32.28
C THR A 168 -0.60 1.75 -33.01
N GLN A 169 -0.53 1.44 -34.32
CA GLN A 169 0.65 1.71 -35.14
C GLN A 169 0.96 3.22 -35.23
N LYS A 170 -0.07 4.07 -35.37
CA LYS A 170 0.09 5.51 -35.50
C LYS A 170 0.64 6.15 -34.22
N TYR A 171 0.16 5.70 -33.06
CA TYR A 171 0.47 6.35 -31.78
C TYR A 171 1.63 5.70 -31.03
N PHE A 172 1.85 4.40 -31.22
CA PHE A 172 2.84 3.63 -30.46
C PHE A 172 3.89 2.97 -31.36
N GLY A 173 3.71 2.96 -32.68
CA GLY A 173 4.60 2.25 -33.61
C GLY A 173 4.51 0.72 -33.50
N LEU A 174 3.45 0.21 -32.85
CA LEU A 174 3.23 -1.21 -32.58
C LEU A 174 1.96 -1.70 -33.26
N GLU A 175 1.99 -2.93 -33.74
CA GLU A 175 0.76 -3.68 -34.03
C GLU A 175 -0.02 -3.99 -32.74
N HIS A 176 -1.17 -4.65 -32.88
CA HIS A 176 -1.93 -5.11 -31.72
C HIS A 176 -1.09 -6.12 -30.90
N LEU A 177 -1.13 -5.98 -29.57
CA LEU A 177 -0.32 -6.82 -28.69
C LEU A 177 -0.85 -8.26 -28.64
N GLU A 178 0.02 -9.23 -28.92
CA GLU A 178 -0.22 -10.65 -28.66
C GLU A 178 0.40 -11.04 -27.32
N ILE A 179 -0.43 -11.34 -26.30
CA ILE A 179 0.06 -11.59 -24.94
C ILE A 179 0.77 -12.95 -24.84
N SER A 180 2.02 -12.96 -24.36
CA SER A 180 2.81 -14.16 -24.10
C SER A 180 3.43 -14.16 -22.69
N ALA A 181 3.85 -15.31 -22.18
CA ALA A 181 4.33 -15.46 -20.80
C ALA A 181 5.71 -14.80 -20.57
N GLU A 182 6.46 -14.54 -21.65
CA GLU A 182 7.78 -13.95 -21.64
C GLU A 182 7.74 -12.42 -21.59
N MET A 183 6.54 -11.83 -21.67
CA MET A 183 6.36 -10.39 -21.59
C MET A 183 6.66 -9.85 -20.21
N ASP A 184 6.96 -8.56 -20.18
CA ASP A 184 7.18 -7.80 -18.96
C ASP A 184 6.06 -8.05 -17.91
N PRO A 185 6.42 -8.34 -16.64
CA PRO A 185 5.44 -8.63 -15.59
C PRO A 185 4.41 -7.51 -15.37
N THR A 186 4.78 -6.24 -15.58
CA THR A 186 3.87 -5.10 -15.48
C THR A 186 2.84 -5.14 -16.62
N LEU A 187 3.28 -5.46 -17.83
CA LEU A 187 2.37 -5.62 -18.97
C LEU A 187 1.36 -6.76 -18.74
N LEU A 188 1.82 -7.90 -18.19
CA LEU A 188 0.94 -9.00 -17.81
C LEU A 188 -0.07 -8.61 -16.72
N ALA A 189 0.37 -7.86 -15.71
CA ALA A 189 -0.51 -7.36 -14.66
C ALA A 189 -1.54 -6.34 -15.18
N LEU A 190 -1.14 -5.43 -16.06
CA LEU A 190 -2.06 -4.50 -16.74
C LEU A 190 -3.07 -5.25 -17.62
N ASN A 191 -2.66 -6.33 -18.30
CA ASN A 191 -3.59 -7.17 -19.05
C ASN A 191 -4.59 -7.88 -18.12
N ARG A 192 -4.14 -8.33 -16.94
CA ARG A 192 -5.03 -8.90 -15.91
C ARG A 192 -6.07 -7.89 -15.42
N LEU A 193 -5.67 -6.65 -15.16
CA LEU A 193 -6.60 -5.57 -14.84
C LEU A 193 -7.58 -5.32 -16.00
N ARG A 194 -7.09 -5.32 -17.24
CA ARG A 194 -7.94 -5.11 -18.43
C ARG A 194 -9.01 -6.19 -18.57
N THR A 195 -8.66 -7.46 -18.37
CA THR A 195 -9.64 -8.56 -18.44
C THR A 195 -10.63 -8.50 -17.28
N LEU A 196 -10.19 -8.08 -16.09
CA LEU A 196 -11.05 -7.89 -14.93
C LEU A 196 -12.07 -6.76 -15.15
N VAL A 197 -11.66 -5.61 -15.70
CA VAL A 197 -12.61 -4.53 -16.06
C VAL A 197 -13.64 -4.99 -17.09
N ARG A 198 -13.24 -5.82 -18.06
CA ARG A 198 -14.18 -6.39 -19.03
C ARG A 198 -15.18 -7.35 -18.37
N GLN A 199 -14.75 -8.09 -17.35
CA GLN A 199 -15.66 -8.91 -16.55
C GLN A 199 -16.65 -8.05 -15.77
N VAL A 200 -16.19 -6.94 -15.18
CA VAL A 200 -17.04 -5.94 -14.50
C VAL A 200 -18.04 -5.32 -15.48
N GLU A 201 -17.60 -5.00 -16.70
CA GLU A 201 -18.46 -4.48 -17.79
C GLU A 201 -19.59 -5.47 -18.12
N LEU A 202 -19.28 -6.76 -18.29
CA LEU A 202 -20.30 -7.80 -18.54
C LEU A 202 -21.29 -7.90 -17.37
N ALA A 203 -20.81 -7.86 -16.13
CA ALA A 203 -21.69 -7.85 -14.95
C ALA A 203 -22.57 -6.59 -14.90
N ALA A 204 -22.06 -5.43 -15.31
CA ALA A 204 -22.84 -4.21 -15.44
C ALA A 204 -23.94 -4.35 -16.50
N VAL A 205 -23.64 -4.94 -17.66
CA VAL A 205 -24.64 -5.22 -18.69
C VAL A 205 -25.75 -6.12 -18.13
N THR A 206 -25.41 -7.19 -17.40
CA THR A 206 -26.40 -8.05 -16.74
C THR A 206 -27.20 -7.30 -15.67
N ALA A 207 -26.57 -6.40 -14.92
CA ALA A 207 -27.19 -5.70 -13.81
C ALA A 207 -28.11 -4.53 -14.24
N PHE A 208 -27.86 -3.94 -15.40
CA PHE A 208 -28.53 -2.73 -15.87
C PHE A 208 -29.27 -2.90 -17.20
N THR A 209 -29.35 -4.11 -17.74
CA THR A 209 -30.15 -4.41 -18.94
C THR A 209 -31.34 -5.27 -18.55
N LEU A 210 -32.54 -4.74 -18.73
CA LEU A 210 -33.79 -5.48 -18.56
C LEU A 210 -34.59 -5.43 -19.86
N ASP A 211 -34.98 -6.59 -20.39
CA ASP A 211 -35.77 -6.72 -21.63
C ASP A 211 -35.20 -5.93 -22.83
N GLY A 212 -33.87 -5.84 -22.93
CA GLY A 212 -33.18 -5.11 -23.99
C GLY A 212 -33.05 -3.60 -23.77
N HIS A 213 -33.59 -3.06 -22.67
CA HIS A 213 -33.41 -1.67 -22.26
C HIS A 213 -32.26 -1.52 -21.27
N VAL A 214 -31.30 -0.65 -21.60
CA VAL A 214 -30.14 -0.35 -20.76
C VAL A 214 -30.43 0.87 -19.88
N GLU A 215 -30.51 0.66 -18.56
CA GLU A 215 -30.78 1.70 -17.56
C GLU A 215 -29.55 2.58 -17.31
N ARG A 216 -28.36 1.99 -17.21
CA ARG A 216 -27.09 2.67 -16.85
C ARG A 216 -26.03 2.56 -17.94
N ASN A 217 -26.36 3.10 -19.11
CA ASN A 217 -25.45 3.12 -20.26
C ASN A 217 -24.18 3.96 -19.97
N ASP A 218 -24.30 4.98 -19.13
CA ASP A 218 -23.19 5.79 -18.62
C ASP A 218 -22.12 4.96 -17.90
N ILE A 219 -22.53 4.02 -17.03
CA ILE A 219 -21.62 3.11 -16.33
C ILE A 219 -20.96 2.12 -17.30
N ILE A 220 -21.75 1.51 -18.19
CA ILE A 220 -21.23 0.54 -19.17
C ILE A 220 -20.20 1.22 -20.08
N GLN A 221 -20.48 2.42 -20.56
CA GLN A 221 -19.54 3.19 -21.38
C GLN A 221 -18.27 3.58 -20.64
N ALA A 222 -18.36 3.89 -19.34
CA ALA A 222 -17.20 4.20 -18.51
C ALA A 222 -16.30 2.98 -18.30
N LEU A 223 -16.86 1.80 -18.04
CA LEU A 223 -16.11 0.54 -17.91
C LEU A 223 -15.44 0.15 -19.23
N ASN A 224 -16.15 0.29 -20.35
CA ASN A 224 -15.58 0.10 -21.67
C ASN A 224 -14.36 1.01 -21.91
N ARG A 225 -14.46 2.28 -21.49
CA ARG A 225 -13.36 3.25 -21.54
C ARG A 225 -12.21 2.90 -20.62
N LEU A 226 -12.47 2.44 -19.39
CA LEU A 226 -11.43 1.93 -18.48
C LEU A 226 -10.65 0.77 -19.11
N SER A 227 -11.33 -0.17 -19.77
CA SER A 227 -10.65 -1.25 -20.52
C SER A 227 -9.81 -0.71 -21.68
N SER A 228 -10.24 0.35 -22.37
CA SER A 228 -9.45 1.00 -23.42
C SER A 228 -8.22 1.71 -22.86
N VAL A 229 -8.35 2.39 -21.72
CA VAL A 229 -7.22 3.07 -21.06
C VAL A 229 -6.16 2.07 -20.61
N LEU A 230 -6.57 0.97 -19.97
CA LEU A 230 -5.64 -0.10 -19.59
C LEU A 230 -4.89 -0.67 -20.80
N TYR A 231 -5.55 -0.79 -21.95
CA TYR A 231 -4.87 -1.21 -23.18
C TYR A 231 -3.86 -0.16 -23.70
N VAL A 232 -4.19 1.12 -23.62
CA VAL A 232 -3.25 2.21 -23.92
C VAL A 232 -2.04 2.20 -22.98
N MET A 233 -2.25 1.91 -21.69
CA MET A 233 -1.17 1.73 -20.72
C MET A 233 -0.28 0.53 -21.09
N MET A 234 -0.88 -0.60 -21.48
CA MET A 234 -0.13 -1.77 -21.96
C MET A 234 0.74 -1.45 -23.18
N LEU A 235 0.18 -0.75 -24.17
CA LEU A 235 0.92 -0.31 -25.37
C LEU A 235 2.06 0.63 -25.03
N THR A 236 1.88 1.50 -24.03
CA THR A 236 2.91 2.43 -23.56
C THR A 236 4.06 1.67 -22.90
N VAL A 237 3.77 0.66 -22.08
CA VAL A 237 4.78 -0.21 -21.44
C VAL A 237 5.51 -1.05 -22.51
N ALA A 238 4.78 -1.61 -23.47
CA ALA A 238 5.35 -2.38 -24.58
C ALA A 238 6.30 -1.54 -25.43
N GLN A 239 5.93 -0.30 -25.74
CA GLN A 239 6.75 0.62 -26.54
C GLN A 239 8.06 0.97 -25.82
N LYS A 240 8.03 1.19 -24.51
CA LYS A 240 9.24 1.42 -23.70
C LYS A 240 10.18 0.21 -23.66
N SER A 241 9.63 -0.99 -23.83
CA SER A 241 10.36 -2.27 -23.75
C SER A 241 10.85 -2.77 -25.11
N ALA A 242 10.42 -2.16 -26.21
CA ALA A 242 10.84 -2.53 -27.56
C ALA A 242 12.30 -2.10 -27.80
N PRO A 243 13.19 -2.99 -28.25
CA PRO A 243 14.54 -2.59 -28.66
C PRO A 243 14.41 -1.63 -29.83
N ALA A 244 14.93 -0.41 -29.68
CA ALA A 244 15.09 0.51 -30.79
C ALA A 244 15.98 -0.18 -31.83
N GLY A 245 15.46 -0.42 -33.02
CA GLY A 245 16.27 -0.91 -34.12
C GLY A 245 17.33 0.14 -34.46
N GLU A 246 18.58 -0.09 -34.07
CA GLU A 246 19.80 0.18 -34.84
C GLU A 246 21.05 -0.24 -34.08
N THR A 247 22.08 -0.56 -34.86
CA THR A 247 23.38 -1.16 -34.56
C THR A 247 24.08 -0.70 -33.28
N VAL A 248 24.60 -1.69 -32.55
CA VAL A 248 25.44 -1.56 -31.35
C VAL A 248 26.68 -0.71 -31.63
N ASP A 249 26.75 0.47 -31.00
CA ASP A 249 28.01 1.16 -30.68
C ASP A 249 28.13 1.27 -29.15
N ASN A 250 29.13 0.59 -28.59
CA ASN A 250 29.41 0.40 -27.17
C ASN A 250 29.78 1.71 -26.42
N ARG A 251 29.56 2.88 -27.02
CA ARG A 251 29.73 4.20 -26.38
C ARG A 251 28.42 4.77 -25.82
N THR A 252 27.28 4.16 -26.15
CA THR A 252 25.95 4.65 -25.73
C THR A 252 25.40 3.98 -24.48
N VAL A 253 26.00 2.89 -24.00
CA VAL A 253 25.57 2.25 -22.74
C VAL A 253 25.80 3.20 -21.57
N ASP A 254 26.94 3.89 -21.52
CA ASP A 254 27.26 4.82 -20.43
C ASP A 254 26.37 6.07 -20.47
N GLU A 255 26.04 6.59 -21.64
CA GLU A 255 25.12 7.73 -21.80
C GLU A 255 23.66 7.33 -21.53
N ILE A 256 23.24 6.11 -21.90
CA ILE A 256 21.91 5.58 -21.60
C ILE A 256 21.79 5.29 -20.11
N VAL A 257 22.82 4.73 -19.46
CA VAL A 257 22.89 4.55 -18.01
C VAL A 257 22.82 5.91 -17.32
N ALA A 258 23.63 6.89 -17.72
CA ALA A 258 23.60 8.25 -17.16
C ALA A 258 22.22 8.93 -17.34
N ARG A 259 21.56 8.74 -18.49
CA ARG A 259 20.26 9.34 -18.80
C ARG A 259 19.07 8.60 -18.20
N VAL A 260 19.20 7.29 -17.92
CA VAL A 260 18.24 6.50 -17.14
C VAL A 260 18.37 6.87 -15.66
N MET A 261 19.60 7.00 -15.14
CA MET A 261 19.87 7.44 -13.77
C MET A 261 19.39 8.89 -13.50
N ALA A 262 19.56 9.80 -14.47
CA ALA A 262 19.07 11.17 -14.37
C ALA A 262 17.52 11.28 -14.41
N LYS A 263 16.82 10.29 -14.99
CA LYS A 263 15.35 10.28 -15.13
C LYS A 263 14.59 9.74 -13.92
N PHE A 264 15.29 9.17 -12.91
CA PHE A 264 14.73 8.85 -11.60
C PHE A 264 14.72 10.05 -10.62
N SER A 265 15.03 11.26 -11.07
CA SER A 265 15.15 12.46 -10.23
C SER A 265 13.84 13.21 -9.93
N ALA A 266 12.72 12.48 -9.80
CA ALA A 266 11.76 12.80 -8.74
C ALA A 266 12.16 11.93 -7.53
N ALA A 267 13.20 12.39 -6.84
CA ALA A 267 14.17 11.62 -6.07
C ALA A 267 13.60 10.42 -5.31
N ASP A 268 13.87 9.22 -5.82
CA ASP A 268 13.95 8.03 -4.98
C ASP A 268 15.07 8.24 -3.97
N LYS A 269 14.67 8.74 -2.80
CA LYS A 269 15.52 9.01 -1.64
C LYS A 269 15.81 7.74 -0.83
N THR A 270 15.47 6.57 -1.38
CA THR A 270 15.65 5.29 -0.71
C THR A 270 17.12 4.91 -0.65
N ILE A 271 17.56 4.45 0.52
CA ILE A 271 18.92 4.06 0.84
C ILE A 271 18.86 2.65 1.46
N PRO A 272 19.56 1.64 0.91
CA PRO A 272 19.70 0.35 1.58
C PRO A 272 20.32 0.52 2.96
N VAL A 273 19.77 -0.14 3.99
CA VAL A 273 20.32 -0.11 5.35
C VAL A 273 20.87 -1.48 5.69
N GLU A 274 22.14 -1.53 6.08
CA GLU A 274 22.85 -2.77 6.39
C GLU A 274 23.37 -2.77 7.83
N LEU A 275 23.21 -3.91 8.49
CA LEU A 275 23.78 -4.15 9.80
C LEU A 275 25.26 -4.48 9.72
N SER A 276 26.06 -3.72 10.46
CA SER A 276 27.47 -3.97 10.70
C SER A 276 27.62 -4.74 12.02
N ALA A 277 27.85 -6.05 11.91
CA ALA A 277 28.24 -6.88 13.05
C ALA A 277 29.61 -6.45 13.60
N HIS A 278 29.89 -6.77 14.86
CA HIS A 278 31.23 -6.61 15.40
C HIS A 278 32.25 -7.39 14.57
N HIS A 279 33.36 -6.75 14.24
CA HIS A 279 34.35 -7.33 13.35
C HIS A 279 35.73 -6.70 13.52
N VAL A 280 36.71 -7.36 12.91
CA VAL A 280 38.11 -6.92 12.88
C VAL A 280 38.59 -6.81 11.45
N HIS A 281 39.25 -5.70 11.16
CA HIS A 281 40.16 -5.55 10.03
C HIS A 281 41.59 -5.71 10.54
N LEU A 282 42.40 -6.52 9.87
CA LEU A 282 43.78 -6.81 10.31
C LEU A 282 44.81 -6.21 9.36
N SER A 283 45.97 -5.83 9.91
CA SER A 283 47.17 -5.54 9.14
C SER A 283 47.77 -6.83 8.56
N ALA A 284 48.56 -6.73 7.49
CA ALA A 284 49.24 -7.91 6.93
C ALA A 284 50.18 -8.59 7.95
N GLU A 285 50.83 -7.78 8.81
CA GLU A 285 51.67 -8.27 9.90
C GLU A 285 50.85 -9.04 10.95
N ASP A 286 49.69 -8.51 11.33
CA ASP A 286 48.82 -9.15 12.32
C ASP A 286 48.11 -10.38 11.76
N VAL A 287 47.83 -10.43 10.46
CA VAL A 287 47.36 -11.66 9.78
C VAL A 287 48.43 -12.75 9.90
N GLU A 288 49.69 -12.43 9.57
CA GLU A 288 50.79 -13.39 9.66
C GLU A 288 51.04 -13.84 11.11
N ARG A 289 50.90 -12.92 12.07
CA ARG A 289 51.06 -13.23 13.49
C ARG A 289 49.96 -14.15 14.01
N LEU A 290 48.70 -13.78 13.80
CA LEU A 290 47.53 -14.45 14.36
C LEU A 290 47.15 -15.74 13.63
N PHE A 291 47.46 -15.85 12.34
CA PHE A 291 47.09 -17.00 11.51
C PHE A 291 48.31 -17.60 10.80
N GLY A 292 49.24 -16.76 10.32
CA GLY A 292 50.43 -17.11 9.54
C GLY A 292 50.17 -17.85 8.25
N GLN A 293 49.06 -17.45 7.65
CA GLN A 293 48.67 -17.70 6.28
C GLN A 293 47.80 -16.52 5.84
N GLU A 294 47.61 -16.38 4.53
CA GLU A 294 46.68 -15.38 4.02
C GLU A 294 45.24 -15.67 4.47
N LEU A 295 44.44 -14.60 4.59
CA LEU A 295 43.03 -14.70 4.95
C LEU A 295 42.25 -15.43 3.85
N THR A 296 41.37 -16.35 4.24
CA THR A 296 40.60 -17.16 3.31
C THR A 296 39.24 -16.52 3.04
N PRO A 297 38.94 -16.03 1.82
CA PRO A 297 37.63 -15.45 1.52
C PRO A 297 36.52 -16.49 1.68
N LEU A 298 35.47 -16.12 2.41
CA LEU A 298 34.27 -16.93 2.59
C LEU A 298 33.08 -16.41 1.78
N ARG A 299 32.81 -15.10 1.88
CA ARG A 299 31.69 -14.45 1.17
C ARG A 299 32.00 -12.97 0.93
N GLU A 300 31.67 -12.47 -0.26
CA GLU A 300 31.74 -11.03 -0.54
C GLU A 300 30.75 -10.23 0.33
N LEU A 301 31.13 -8.99 0.63
CA LEU A 301 30.27 -8.01 1.30
C LEU A 301 29.65 -7.06 0.28
N SER A 302 28.75 -6.20 0.74
CA SER A 302 28.05 -5.22 -0.10
C SER A 302 29.00 -4.24 -0.79
N GLN A 303 30.07 -3.84 -0.08
CA GLN A 303 31.07 -2.94 -0.62
C GLN A 303 32.07 -3.68 -1.52
N PRO A 304 32.28 -3.23 -2.76
CA PRO A 304 33.18 -3.87 -3.72
C PRO A 304 34.57 -4.16 -3.16
N GLY A 305 35.04 -5.39 -3.38
CA GLY A 305 36.36 -5.85 -2.96
C GLY A 305 36.50 -6.10 -1.45
N GLN A 306 35.47 -5.92 -0.63
CA GLN A 306 35.46 -6.33 0.77
C GLN A 306 34.83 -7.72 0.91
N PHE A 307 35.34 -8.54 1.82
CA PHE A 307 34.84 -9.90 2.04
C PHE A 307 34.91 -10.33 3.50
N LEU A 308 33.97 -11.17 3.90
CA LEU A 308 34.03 -11.95 5.13
C LEU A 308 35.02 -13.10 4.95
N CYS A 309 35.91 -13.28 5.91
CA CYS A 309 36.87 -14.38 5.91
C CYS A 309 36.34 -15.59 6.71
N GLN A 310 36.92 -16.78 6.47
CA GLN A 310 36.66 -17.97 7.28
C GLN A 310 37.20 -17.81 8.69
N GLU A 311 38.31 -17.07 8.82
CA GLU A 311 39.00 -16.81 10.07
C GLU A 311 38.13 -16.01 11.06
N ARG A 312 38.38 -16.30 12.34
CA ARG A 312 37.68 -15.73 13.47
C ARG A 312 38.68 -15.45 14.58
N VAL A 313 38.41 -14.41 15.36
CA VAL A 313 39.22 -14.02 16.52
C VAL A 313 38.36 -13.98 17.78
N GLN A 314 39.02 -14.03 18.93
CA GLN A 314 38.44 -13.68 20.21
C GLN A 314 38.91 -12.27 20.59
N LEU A 315 37.98 -11.44 21.06
CA LEU A 315 38.29 -10.15 21.67
C LEU A 315 38.26 -10.30 23.18
N ILE A 316 39.31 -9.85 23.86
CA ILE A 316 39.47 -9.98 25.30
C ILE A 316 39.63 -8.57 25.88
N GLY A 317 38.68 -8.19 26.74
CA GLY A 317 38.72 -6.96 27.52
C GLY A 317 38.84 -7.23 29.02
N PRO A 318 38.96 -6.18 29.85
CA PRO A 318 39.17 -6.33 31.29
C PRO A 318 38.04 -7.06 32.04
N ALA A 319 36.79 -6.96 31.55
CA ALA A 319 35.63 -7.52 32.23
C ALA A 319 35.12 -8.83 31.60
N GLY A 320 35.45 -9.10 30.35
CA GLY A 320 34.89 -10.23 29.61
C GLY A 320 35.51 -10.41 28.22
N THR A 321 34.97 -11.40 27.51
CA THR A 321 35.43 -11.80 26.19
C THR A 321 34.27 -11.87 25.21
N LEU A 322 34.57 -11.63 23.93
CA LEU A 322 33.67 -11.94 22.83
C LEU A 322 34.36 -12.94 21.90
N ASP A 323 33.72 -14.08 21.70
CA ASP A 323 34.22 -15.17 20.85
C ASP A 323 33.68 -15.07 19.42
N ASN A 324 34.35 -15.77 18.49
CA ASN A 324 33.87 -15.94 17.13
C ASN A 324 33.64 -14.61 16.38
N ILE A 325 34.51 -13.63 16.60
CA ILE A 325 34.42 -12.33 15.96
C ILE A 325 34.90 -12.41 14.51
N ALA A 326 34.11 -11.83 13.61
CA ALA A 326 34.36 -11.85 12.19
C ALA A 326 35.65 -11.12 11.81
N VAL A 327 36.42 -11.70 10.89
CA VAL A 327 37.54 -11.02 10.23
C VAL A 327 37.09 -10.60 8.84
N LEU A 328 37.27 -9.32 8.50
CA LEU A 328 36.92 -8.76 7.21
C LEU A 328 38.17 -8.41 6.40
N GLY A 329 38.25 -8.96 5.19
CA GLY A 329 39.32 -8.72 4.24
C GLY A 329 38.97 -7.67 3.19
N PRO A 330 39.98 -7.22 2.41
CA PRO A 330 41.38 -7.62 2.49
C PRO A 330 42.09 -7.04 3.72
N ALA A 331 43.31 -7.50 3.98
CA ALA A 331 44.17 -6.90 4.99
C ALA A 331 44.36 -5.40 4.71
N ARG A 332 44.39 -4.59 5.77
CA ARG A 332 44.50 -3.12 5.70
C ARG A 332 45.88 -2.66 6.17
N GLY A 333 46.13 -1.36 6.09
CA GLY A 333 47.38 -0.78 6.59
C GLY A 333 47.53 -0.81 8.12
N LYS A 334 46.41 -0.85 8.85
CA LYS A 334 46.37 -0.92 10.32
C LYS A 334 45.25 -1.85 10.77
N THR A 335 45.46 -2.51 11.90
CA THR A 335 44.41 -3.29 12.58
C THR A 335 43.40 -2.37 13.24
N GLN A 336 42.12 -2.71 13.10
CA GLN A 336 41.01 -1.96 13.65
C GLN A 336 39.90 -2.91 14.07
N VAL A 337 39.29 -2.64 15.22
CA VAL A 337 38.20 -3.41 15.79
C VAL A 337 36.98 -2.50 15.92
N GLU A 338 35.88 -2.92 15.31
CA GLU A 338 34.61 -2.20 15.30
C GLU A 338 33.59 -3.02 16.11
N ILE A 339 33.04 -2.41 17.16
CA ILE A 339 32.07 -3.05 18.06
C ILE A 339 30.87 -2.12 18.35
N SER A 340 29.81 -2.65 18.94
CA SER A 340 28.69 -1.85 19.47
C SER A 340 28.97 -1.31 20.89
N MET A 341 28.12 -0.41 21.38
CA MET A 341 28.20 0.02 22.80
C MET A 341 27.87 -1.12 23.76
N THR A 342 26.95 -2.00 23.37
CA THR A 342 26.63 -3.20 24.16
C THR A 342 27.84 -4.13 24.28
N ASP A 343 28.56 -4.37 23.19
CA ASP A 343 29.80 -5.15 23.19
C ASP A 343 30.88 -4.52 24.10
N ALA A 344 31.02 -3.19 24.05
CA ALA A 344 31.98 -2.47 24.89
C ALA A 344 31.71 -2.69 26.38
N ARG A 345 30.44 -2.72 26.80
CA ARG A 345 30.05 -3.04 28.19
C ARG A 345 30.42 -4.47 28.58
N VAL A 346 30.25 -5.44 27.68
CA VAL A 346 30.61 -6.84 27.92
C VAL A 346 32.13 -6.98 28.10
N LEU A 347 32.90 -6.33 27.24
CA LEU A 347 34.37 -6.35 27.29
C LEU A 347 34.93 -5.52 28.46
N GLY A 348 34.17 -4.57 29.00
CA GLY A 348 34.62 -3.68 30.07
C GLY A 348 35.56 -2.58 29.57
N VAL A 349 35.33 -2.09 28.36
CA VAL A 349 36.12 -1.05 27.70
C VAL A 349 35.24 0.15 27.37
N ASN A 350 35.86 1.31 27.14
CA ASN A 350 35.13 2.54 26.78
C ASN A 350 35.70 3.18 25.49
N PRO A 351 35.56 2.52 24.33
CA PRO A 351 36.04 3.04 23.06
C PRO A 351 35.25 4.28 22.60
N PRO A 352 35.89 5.22 21.89
CA PRO A 352 35.20 6.35 21.31
C PRO A 352 34.32 5.93 20.13
N ILE A 353 33.24 6.67 19.88
CA ILE A 353 32.44 6.56 18.65
C ILE A 353 33.21 7.26 17.54
N ARG A 354 33.61 6.52 16.50
CA ARG A 354 34.48 7.04 15.43
C ARG A 354 34.12 6.44 14.07
N GLN A 355 34.56 7.13 13.03
CA GLN A 355 34.52 6.62 11.67
C GLN A 355 35.66 5.65 11.43
N SER A 356 35.46 4.67 10.54
CA SER A 356 36.50 3.71 10.18
C SER A 356 37.75 4.44 9.65
N GLY A 357 38.93 4.13 10.21
CA GLY A 357 40.21 4.80 9.93
C GLY A 357 40.57 5.95 10.90
N ASP A 358 39.61 6.48 11.67
CA ASP A 358 39.86 7.48 12.71
C ASP A 358 40.13 6.81 14.07
N THR A 359 41.29 6.14 14.16
CA THR A 359 41.67 5.32 15.32
C THR A 359 42.55 6.04 16.33
N ALA A 360 42.96 7.29 16.07
CA ALA A 360 43.89 8.00 16.95
C ALA A 360 43.32 8.18 18.37
N GLY A 361 44.07 7.71 19.37
CA GLY A 361 43.68 7.76 20.78
C GLY A 361 42.46 6.89 21.13
N SER A 362 42.19 5.86 20.33
CA SER A 362 41.12 4.89 20.57
C SER A 362 41.50 3.89 21.68
N ALA A 363 40.54 3.09 22.13
CA ALA A 363 40.77 2.20 23.26
C ALA A 363 41.69 1.03 22.89
N THR A 364 42.21 0.38 23.93
CA THR A 364 43.02 -0.84 23.82
C THR A 364 42.18 -2.08 24.13
N LEU A 365 42.55 -3.22 23.52
CA LEU A 365 42.11 -4.55 23.92
C LEU A 365 43.11 -5.63 23.49
N GLN A 366 42.83 -6.89 23.80
CA GLN A 366 43.57 -8.03 23.24
C GLN A 366 42.76 -8.78 22.17
N ILE A 367 43.45 -9.16 21.09
CA ILE A 367 42.91 -10.01 20.03
C ILE A 367 43.65 -11.36 20.10
N ALA A 368 42.90 -12.45 20.23
CA ALA A 368 43.46 -13.79 20.38
C ALA A 368 42.95 -14.75 19.30
N THR A 369 43.81 -15.68 18.91
CA THR A 369 43.48 -16.88 18.13
C THR A 369 44.09 -18.11 18.82
N ALA A 370 43.92 -19.28 18.22
CA ALA A 370 44.59 -20.49 18.70
C ALA A 370 46.12 -20.43 18.57
N ARG A 371 46.66 -19.53 17.73
CA ARG A 371 48.09 -19.43 17.44
C ARG A 371 48.79 -18.40 18.31
N ASP A 372 48.20 -17.20 18.45
CA ASP A 372 48.83 -16.11 19.18
C ASP A 372 47.80 -15.15 19.78
N THR A 373 48.26 -14.27 20.66
CA THR A 373 47.51 -13.15 21.22
C THR A 373 48.30 -11.86 21.01
N LEU A 374 47.65 -10.82 20.50
CA LEU A 374 48.23 -9.49 20.37
C LEU A 374 47.44 -8.48 21.21
N THR A 375 48.14 -7.47 21.73
CA THR A 375 47.51 -6.32 22.36
C THR A 375 47.40 -5.21 21.32
N LEU A 376 46.17 -4.78 21.05
CA LEU A 376 45.88 -3.64 20.20
C LEU A 376 45.96 -2.39 21.07
N GLU A 377 47.08 -1.66 20.99
CA GLU A 377 47.28 -0.42 21.77
C GLU A 377 46.37 0.71 21.27
N GLU A 378 46.08 0.74 19.97
CA GLU A 378 45.23 1.71 19.31
C GLU A 378 44.48 1.02 18.15
N GLY A 379 43.16 1.15 18.10
CA GLY A 379 42.33 0.65 17.00
C GLY A 379 40.91 0.20 17.38
N LEU A 380 40.53 0.24 18.66
CA LEU A 380 39.18 -0.16 19.11
C LEU A 380 38.21 1.02 19.13
N ILE A 381 37.15 0.94 18.32
CA ILE A 381 36.13 1.98 18.20
C ILE A 381 34.72 1.41 18.31
N VAL A 382 33.78 2.24 18.75
CA VAL A 382 32.37 2.04 18.43
C VAL A 382 32.14 2.59 17.02
N ALA A 383 31.63 1.77 16.12
CA ALA A 383 31.43 2.18 14.74
C ALA A 383 30.37 3.30 14.67
N ALA A 384 30.77 4.47 14.19
CA ALA A 384 29.82 5.53 13.90
C ALA A 384 29.06 5.20 12.61
N ARG A 385 27.73 5.34 12.64
CA ARG A 385 26.88 5.23 11.43
C ARG A 385 27.39 6.11 10.29
N HIS A 386 27.29 5.59 9.07
CA HIS A 386 27.72 6.28 7.87
C HIS A 386 27.00 5.76 6.64
N LEU A 387 27.02 6.57 5.58
CA LEU A 387 26.45 6.25 4.27
C LEU A 387 27.60 6.17 3.26
N HIS A 388 27.79 5.01 2.65
CA HIS A 388 28.62 4.89 1.46
C HIS A 388 27.82 5.26 0.22
N ALA A 389 28.44 5.98 -0.71
CA ALA A 389 27.81 6.40 -1.96
C ALA A 389 28.82 6.45 -3.12
N HIS A 390 28.40 6.07 -4.32
CA HIS A 390 29.12 6.41 -5.55
C HIS A 390 28.96 7.92 -5.84
N PRO A 391 29.89 8.58 -6.55
CA PRO A 391 29.70 9.97 -7.00
C PRO A 391 28.35 10.21 -7.68
N ASP A 392 27.89 9.26 -8.50
CA ASP A 392 26.59 9.35 -9.18
C ASP A 392 25.41 9.31 -8.19
N ASP A 393 25.52 8.52 -7.10
CA ASP A 393 24.52 8.50 -6.04
C ASP A 393 24.49 9.82 -5.28
N ALA A 394 25.66 10.41 -5.04
CA ALA A 394 25.80 11.69 -4.35
C ALA A 394 25.17 12.83 -5.15
N GLU A 395 25.43 12.87 -6.46
CA GLU A 395 24.77 13.79 -7.38
C GLU A 395 23.25 13.57 -7.41
N ARG A 396 22.81 12.31 -7.52
CA ARG A 396 21.39 11.94 -7.59
C ARG A 396 20.61 12.29 -6.32
N LEU A 397 21.20 12.05 -5.14
CA LEU A 397 20.57 12.26 -3.84
C LEU A 397 20.82 13.67 -3.26
N GLY A 398 21.64 14.48 -3.93
CA GLY A 398 21.84 15.88 -3.61
C GLY A 398 22.74 16.13 -2.40
N PHE A 399 23.71 15.23 -2.13
CA PHE A 399 24.71 15.39 -1.08
C PHE A 399 26.14 15.29 -1.63
N LYS A 400 27.14 15.66 -0.83
CA LYS A 400 28.56 15.58 -1.18
C LYS A 400 29.34 14.72 -0.17
N ASP A 401 30.57 14.38 -0.52
CA ASP A 401 31.47 13.74 0.44
C ASP A 401 31.58 14.57 1.72
N LYS A 402 31.51 13.90 2.87
CA LYS A 402 31.54 14.49 4.22
C LYS A 402 30.31 15.27 4.65
N ASP A 403 29.25 15.33 3.84
CA ASP A 403 27.99 15.89 4.32
C ASP A 403 27.42 15.04 5.46
N LEU A 404 26.65 15.69 6.33
CA LEU A 404 25.89 15.04 7.39
C LEU A 404 24.41 15.05 6.98
N VAL A 405 23.84 13.87 6.79
CA VAL A 405 22.46 13.71 6.35
C VAL A 405 21.59 13.07 7.43
N SER A 406 20.27 13.15 7.24
CA SER A 406 19.29 12.47 8.09
C SER A 406 18.60 11.36 7.31
N VAL A 407 18.51 10.16 7.90
CA VAL A 407 17.87 9.01 7.28
C VAL A 407 16.80 8.48 8.21
N ARG A 408 15.56 8.43 7.73
CA ARG A 408 14.44 7.79 8.42
C ARG A 408 14.44 6.29 8.12
N VAL A 409 14.45 5.45 9.15
CA VAL A 409 14.50 3.99 9.02
C VAL A 409 13.45 3.36 9.93
N GLY A 410 12.86 2.25 9.47
CA GLY A 410 11.88 1.47 10.22
C GLY A 410 10.45 2.01 10.11
N ASP A 411 9.50 1.14 10.44
CA ASP A 411 8.06 1.40 10.41
C ASP A 411 7.49 1.54 11.83
N LEU A 412 7.14 0.42 12.49
CA LEU A 412 6.62 0.43 13.86
C LEU A 412 7.59 1.03 14.89
N ARG A 413 8.90 0.86 14.66
CA ARG A 413 9.98 1.50 15.44
C ARG A 413 10.71 2.54 14.60
N SER A 414 9.95 3.38 13.87
CA SER A 414 10.56 4.41 13.02
C SER A 414 11.42 5.37 13.83
N ILE A 415 12.65 5.58 13.36
CA ILE A 415 13.63 6.51 13.93
C ILE A 415 14.22 7.33 12.79
N VAL A 416 14.52 8.60 13.05
CA VAL A 416 15.37 9.41 12.17
C VAL A 416 16.77 9.41 12.75
N PHE A 417 17.70 8.78 12.04
CA PHE A 417 19.13 8.88 12.34
C PHE A 417 19.65 10.19 11.78
N GLU A 418 19.93 11.13 12.67
CA GLU A 418 20.56 12.40 12.31
C GLU A 418 22.08 12.23 12.20
N SER A 419 22.75 13.19 11.55
CA SER A 419 24.21 13.24 11.46
C SER A 419 24.86 11.96 10.91
N VAL A 420 24.23 11.34 9.91
CA VAL A 420 24.82 10.21 9.17
C VAL A 420 25.89 10.78 8.24
N LEU A 421 27.16 10.40 8.45
CA LEU A 421 28.25 10.88 7.61
C LEU A 421 28.21 10.23 6.24
N VAL A 422 28.16 11.04 5.20
CA VAL A 422 28.29 10.60 3.82
C VAL A 422 29.77 10.42 3.47
N ARG A 423 30.08 9.29 2.85
CA ARG A 423 31.39 8.98 2.28
C ARG A 423 31.21 8.65 0.80
N VAL A 424 31.73 9.50 -0.06
CA VAL A 424 31.62 9.36 -1.51
C VAL A 424 32.92 8.80 -2.07
N ASN A 425 32.84 7.66 -2.76
CA ASN A 425 33.97 7.06 -3.46
C ASN A 425 33.48 6.29 -4.69
N LYS A 426 34.24 6.34 -5.79
CA LYS A 426 33.93 5.60 -7.02
C LYS A 426 33.89 4.07 -6.85
N ASP A 427 34.51 3.55 -5.79
CA ASP A 427 34.55 2.13 -5.50
C ASP A 427 33.46 1.72 -4.48
N TYR A 428 32.58 2.64 -4.07
CA TYR A 428 31.50 2.37 -3.12
C TYR A 428 30.17 2.09 -3.80
N ARG A 429 29.36 1.26 -3.12
CA ARG A 429 27.94 1.06 -3.42
C ARG A 429 27.09 1.74 -2.36
N LEU A 430 25.94 2.28 -2.78
CA LEU A 430 25.01 2.95 -1.88
C LEU A 430 24.53 2.02 -0.76
N ALA A 431 24.93 2.30 0.47
CA ALA A 431 24.43 1.60 1.65
C ALA A 431 24.70 2.43 2.91
N MET A 432 23.70 2.56 3.76
CA MET A 432 23.86 3.07 5.13
C MET A 432 24.23 1.92 6.05
N HIS A 433 25.34 2.06 6.76
CA HIS A 433 25.79 1.08 7.74
C HIS A 433 25.45 1.57 9.15
N ILE A 434 24.79 0.71 9.92
CA ILE A 434 24.46 0.90 11.33
C ILE A 434 24.90 -0.30 12.15
N ASP A 435 25.21 -0.11 13.43
CA ASP A 435 25.57 -1.22 14.32
C ASP A 435 24.32 -1.98 14.83
N PHE A 436 24.54 -3.05 15.59
CA PHE A 436 23.45 -3.85 16.15
C PHE A 436 22.60 -3.11 17.19
N ASP A 437 23.16 -2.16 17.94
CA ASP A 437 22.38 -1.37 18.91
C ASP A 437 21.41 -0.45 18.16
N GLU A 438 21.90 0.22 17.12
CA GLU A 438 21.11 1.07 16.22
C GLU A 438 20.05 0.28 15.45
N GLY A 439 20.42 -0.88 14.87
CA GLY A 439 19.47 -1.71 14.12
C GLY A 439 18.37 -2.31 15.00
N ASN A 440 18.71 -2.75 16.22
CA ASN A 440 17.71 -3.19 17.19
C ASN A 440 16.79 -2.04 17.62
N ALA A 441 17.29 -0.81 17.71
CA ALA A 441 16.50 0.36 18.08
C ALA A 441 15.43 0.68 17.02
N CYS A 442 15.74 0.56 15.73
CA CYS A 442 14.81 0.83 14.63
C CYS A 442 14.04 -0.41 14.12
N GLY A 443 14.23 -1.57 14.74
CA GLY A 443 13.56 -2.82 14.32
C GLY A 443 14.00 -3.32 12.95
N TRP A 444 15.30 -3.22 12.66
CA TRP A 444 15.88 -3.61 11.38
C TRP A 444 15.60 -5.08 11.02
N ILE A 445 15.33 -5.32 9.74
CA ILE A 445 15.20 -6.65 9.11
C ILE A 445 16.01 -6.68 7.81
N PRO A 446 16.39 -7.87 7.30
CA PRO A 446 17.07 -7.98 6.02
C PRO A 446 16.32 -7.23 4.91
N GLU A 447 17.09 -6.60 4.01
CA GLU A 447 16.57 -5.81 2.88
C GLU A 447 15.81 -4.54 3.28
N MET A 448 15.83 -4.16 4.57
CA MET A 448 15.26 -2.88 5.00
C MET A 448 15.96 -1.70 4.34
N THR A 449 15.16 -0.73 3.93
CA THR A 449 15.63 0.54 3.39
C THR A 449 15.28 1.69 4.33
N GLY A 450 16.00 2.79 4.16
CA GLY A 450 15.76 4.08 4.80
C GLY A 450 15.46 5.14 3.75
N ILE A 451 14.86 6.25 4.19
CA ILE A 451 14.54 7.39 3.33
C ILE A 451 15.37 8.58 3.78
N LEU A 452 16.16 9.15 2.88
CA LEU A 452 16.85 10.42 3.08
C LEU A 452 15.80 11.52 3.34
N VAL A 453 15.92 12.26 4.43
CA VAL A 453 14.94 13.29 4.84
C VAL A 453 15.38 14.66 4.34
#